data_AF-A0A183JEX2-F1
#
_entry.id   AF-A0A183JEX2-F1
#
_cell.length_a   1.000
_cell.length_b   1.000
_cell.length_c   1.000
_cell.angle_alpha   90.00
_cell.angle_beta   90.00
_cell.angle_gamma   90.00
#
_symmetry.space_group_name_H-M   'P 1'
#
loop_
_entity.id
_entity.type
_entity.pdbx_description
1 polymer ?
#
loop_
_entity_poly.entity_id
_entity_poly.type
_entity_poly.pdbx_seq_one_letter_code
_entity_poly.pdbx_strand_id
1 'polypeptide(L)'
;VIVLDIDILLNTDIIELWNHFDYFKETQSIGIGLEQNPYFQEVMTRLESNWKGYGYNNGVLLLYLSKLRSTNWNHLWLSITRRAIKRQGYLITGEQVGSNFLHIN
;
A
#
# COMPACT_ATOMS: atom_id res chain seq x y z
N VAL A 1 -8.72 -10.16 4.95
CA VAL A 1 -7.45 -10.95 5.00
C VAL A 1 -6.36 -10.03 5.47
N ILE A 2 -5.56 -10.49 6.43
CA ILE A 2 -4.39 -9.76 6.94
C ILE A 2 -3.16 -10.34 6.26
N VAL A 3 -2.30 -9.48 5.71
CA VAL A 3 -0.97 -9.84 5.23
C VAL A 3 0.04 -9.25 6.20
N LEU A 4 0.99 -10.05 6.64
CA LEU A 4 2.10 -9.66 7.51
C LEU A 4 3.40 -10.10 6.84
N ASP A 5 4.41 -9.24 6.87
CA ASP A 5 5.76 -9.64 6.53
C ASP A 5 6.26 -10.73 7.48
N ILE A 6 7.16 -11.58 6.97
CA ILE A 6 7.66 -12.75 7.69
C ILE A 6 8.59 -12.39 8.86
N ASP A 7 9.08 -11.15 8.91
CA ASP A 7 10.02 -10.63 9.90
C ASP A 7 9.34 -9.74 10.96
N ILE A 8 8.00 -9.77 11.04
CA ILE A 8 7.23 -9.05 12.06
C ILE A 8 7.18 -9.80 13.39
N LEU A 9 7.38 -9.05 14.48
CA LEU A 9 7.00 -9.48 15.83
C LEU A 9 5.59 -8.95 16.17
N LEU A 10 4.62 -9.85 16.31
CA LEU A 10 3.29 -9.50 16.79
C LEU A 10 3.27 -9.51 18.33
N ASN A 11 3.05 -8.34 18.94
CA ASN A 11 3.05 -8.16 20.40
C ASN A 11 1.68 -7.70 20.96
N THR A 12 0.60 -8.00 20.22
CA THR A 12 -0.79 -7.74 20.63
C THR A 12 -1.70 -8.85 20.09
N ASP A 13 -2.96 -8.86 20.49
CA ASP A 13 -3.97 -9.76 19.94
C ASP A 13 -4.27 -9.38 18.48
N ILE A 14 -4.14 -10.33 17.56
CA ILE A 14 -4.43 -10.15 16.14
C ILE A 14 -5.89 -9.74 15.88
N ILE A 15 -6.81 -10.02 16.81
CA ILE A 15 -8.20 -9.60 16.73
C ILE A 15 -8.31 -8.07 16.69
N GLU A 16 -7.46 -7.34 17.40
CA GLU A 16 -7.45 -5.87 17.35
C GLU A 16 -7.20 -5.38 15.93
N LEU A 17 -6.25 -6.00 15.23
CA LEU A 17 -5.95 -5.69 13.84
C LEU A 17 -7.10 -6.10 12.89
N TRP A 18 -7.77 -7.22 13.17
CA TRP A 18 -8.94 -7.65 12.41
C TRP A 18 -10.13 -6.68 12.53
N ASN A 19 -10.39 -6.17 13.73
CA ASN A 19 -11.47 -5.22 13.99
C ASN A 19 -11.31 -3.92 13.19
N HIS A 20 -10.11 -3.61 12.68
CA HIS A 20 -9.94 -2.46 11.79
C HIS A 20 -10.71 -2.57 10.47
N PHE A 21 -11.11 -3.77 10.03
CA PHE A 21 -12.02 -3.92 8.88
C PHE A 21 -13.37 -3.23 9.09
N ASP A 22 -13.83 -3.09 10.34
CA ASP A 22 -15.11 -2.44 10.66
C ASP A 22 -15.08 -0.92 10.45
N TYR A 23 -13.90 -0.32 10.43
CA TYR A 23 -13.72 1.10 10.13
C TYR A 23 -13.66 1.40 8.63
N PHE A 24 -13.64 0.39 7.76
CA PHE A 24 -13.55 0.61 6.31
C PHE A 24 -14.87 1.17 5.79
N LYS A 25 -14.80 2.37 5.21
CA LYS A 25 -15.92 2.97 4.44
C LYS A 25 -16.25 2.11 3.22
N GLU A 26 -17.41 2.37 2.62
CA GLU A 26 -17.92 1.62 1.46
C GLU A 26 -16.87 1.45 0.34
N THR A 27 -16.15 2.52 0.03
CA THR A 27 -15.12 2.54 -1.03
C THR A 27 -13.75 1.98 -0.60
N GLN A 28 -13.49 1.85 0.70
CA GLN A 28 -12.20 1.41 1.22
C GLN A 28 -12.12 -0.12 1.20
N SER A 29 -11.08 -0.62 0.53
CA SER A 29 -10.86 -2.06 0.31
C SER A 29 -9.45 -2.53 0.70
N ILE A 30 -8.54 -1.58 0.97
CA ILE A 30 -7.16 -1.80 1.41
C ILE A 30 -6.91 -0.88 2.61
N GLY A 31 -6.38 -1.44 3.68
CA GLY A 31 -5.77 -0.71 4.78
C GLY A 31 -4.28 -1.02 4.82
N ILE A 32 -3.48 0.00 5.11
CA ILE A 32 -2.02 -0.08 5.07
C ILE A 32 -1.43 0.88 6.11
N GLY A 33 -0.31 0.48 6.71
CA GLY A 33 0.43 1.33 7.64
C GLY A 33 1.09 2.50 6.93
N LEU A 34 1.06 3.68 7.55
CA LEU A 34 1.87 4.82 7.07
C LEU A 34 3.35 4.51 7.30
N GLU A 35 4.17 4.95 6.36
CA GLU A 35 5.62 4.92 6.50
C GLU A 35 6.04 5.82 7.66
N GLN A 36 6.88 5.28 8.55
CA GLN A 36 7.35 5.96 9.76
C GLN A 36 8.77 6.50 9.61
N ASN A 37 9.49 6.13 8.54
CA ASN A 37 10.82 6.67 8.27
C ASN A 37 10.74 8.18 7.96
N PRO A 38 11.35 9.06 8.79
CA PRO A 38 11.26 10.51 8.61
C PRO A 38 11.94 11.00 7.33
N TYR A 39 12.85 10.22 6.75
CA TYR A 39 13.56 10.54 5.52
C TYR A 39 12.83 10.05 4.26
N PHE A 40 11.69 9.37 4.39
CA PHE A 40 10.97 8.81 3.24
C PHE A 40 10.59 9.88 2.21
N GLN A 41 10.17 11.06 2.67
CA GLN A 41 9.82 12.18 1.81
C GLN A 41 10.99 12.58 0.88
N GLU A 42 12.21 12.62 1.42
CA GLU A 42 13.42 12.96 0.66
C GLU A 42 13.72 11.91 -0.41
N VAL A 43 13.55 10.64 -0.08
CA VAL A 43 13.72 9.53 -1.03
C VAL A 43 12.70 9.63 -2.16
N MET A 44 11.41 9.83 -1.83
CA MET A 44 10.35 9.89 -2.84
C MET A 44 10.46 11.12 -3.74
N THR A 45 10.82 12.27 -3.19
CA THR A 45 11.02 13.49 -4.00
C THR A 45 12.23 13.40 -4.92
N ARG A 46 13.25 12.60 -4.59
CA ARG A 46 14.35 12.27 -5.52
C ARG A 46 13.91 11.33 -6.65
N LEU A 47 13.00 10.40 -6.38
CA LEU A 47 12.45 9.45 -7.37
C LEU A 47 11.37 10.09 -8.27
N GLU A 48 10.60 11.02 -7.71
CA GLU A 48 9.49 11.72 -8.34
C GLU A 48 9.44 13.14 -7.80
N SER A 49 9.98 14.10 -8.55
CA SER A 49 10.13 15.49 -8.12
C SER A 49 8.82 16.19 -7.74
N ASN A 50 7.69 15.74 -8.29
CA ASN A 50 6.36 16.27 -8.02
C ASN A 50 5.54 15.40 -7.06
N TRP A 51 6.17 14.46 -6.36
CA TRP A 51 5.47 13.52 -5.48
C TRP A 51 4.81 14.24 -4.30
N LYS A 52 3.56 13.85 -4.01
CA LYS A 52 2.76 14.36 -2.90
C LYS A 52 2.02 13.19 -2.28
N GLY A 53 1.94 13.15 -0.95
CA GLY A 53 1.18 12.14 -0.24
C GLY A 53 1.90 11.67 1.02
N TYR A 54 1.35 10.63 1.62
CA TYR A 54 2.01 9.89 2.68
C TYR A 54 2.76 8.71 2.08
N GLY A 55 3.88 8.34 2.70
CA GLY A 55 4.48 7.05 2.44
C GLY A 55 3.65 5.95 3.06
N TYR A 56 3.65 4.79 2.44
CA TYR A 56 3.07 3.58 2.99
C TYR A 56 4.14 2.50 3.13
N ASN A 57 4.08 1.80 4.26
CA ASN A 57 4.86 0.60 4.53
C ASN A 57 3.93 -0.60 4.41
N ASN A 58 4.28 -1.52 3.53
CA ASN A 58 3.39 -2.63 3.19
C ASN A 58 3.62 -3.88 4.05
N GLY A 59 4.43 -3.82 5.10
CA GLY A 59 4.67 -4.98 5.97
C GLY A 59 3.42 -5.43 6.74
N VAL A 60 2.41 -4.56 6.84
CA VAL A 60 1.07 -4.92 7.34
C VAL A 60 0.01 -4.41 6.36
N LEU A 61 -0.76 -5.33 5.77
CA LEU A 61 -1.88 -5.00 4.89
C LEU A 61 -3.19 -5.63 5.37
N LEU A 62 -4.25 -4.86 5.26
CA LEU A 62 -5.63 -5.30 5.45
C LEU A 62 -6.34 -5.32 4.09
N LEU A 63 -6.60 -6.50 3.55
CA LEU A 63 -7.25 -6.69 2.26
C LEU A 63 -8.70 -7.14 2.45
N TYR A 64 -9.64 -6.25 2.11
CA TYR A 64 -11.07 -6.57 2.07
C TYR A 64 -11.39 -7.28 0.75
N LEU A 65 -11.20 -8.59 0.71
CA LEU A 65 -11.16 -9.35 -0.54
C LEU A 65 -12.45 -9.31 -1.37
N SER A 66 -13.63 -9.32 -0.74
CA SER A 66 -14.89 -9.25 -1.50
C SER A 66 -15.03 -7.91 -2.22
N LYS A 67 -14.73 -6.79 -1.54
CA LYS A 67 -14.70 -5.46 -2.16
C LYS A 67 -13.64 -5.37 -3.25
N LEU A 68 -12.42 -5.86 -3.01
CA LEU A 68 -11.36 -5.87 -4.04
C LEU A 68 -11.78 -6.65 -5.29
N ARG A 69 -12.39 -7.82 -5.13
CA ARG A 69 -12.87 -8.66 -6.26
C ARG A 69 -14.07 -8.06 -6.97
N SER A 70 -14.89 -7.26 -6.30
CA SER A 70 -15.98 -6.51 -6.95
C SER A 70 -15.49 -5.26 -7.70
N THR A 71 -14.20 -4.93 -7.61
CA THR A 71 -13.58 -3.86 -8.40
C THR A 71 -12.75 -4.44 -9.55
N ASN A 72 -12.33 -3.59 -10.50
CA ASN A 72 -11.37 -3.97 -11.54
C ASN A 72 -9.92 -3.92 -11.04
N TRP A 73 -9.68 -4.37 -9.80
CA TRP A 73 -8.40 -4.25 -9.09
C TRP A 73 -7.21 -4.78 -9.88
N ASN A 74 -7.34 -5.97 -10.47
CA ASN A 74 -6.27 -6.58 -11.26
C ASN A 74 -5.83 -5.71 -12.43
N HIS A 75 -6.79 -5.11 -13.14
CA HIS A 75 -6.49 -4.20 -14.24
C HIS A 75 -5.85 -2.90 -13.74
N LEU A 76 -6.37 -2.33 -12.66
CA LEU A 76 -5.84 -1.10 -12.06
C LEU A 76 -4.38 -1.29 -11.63
N TRP A 77 -4.11 -2.35 -10.87
CA TRP A 77 -2.78 -2.72 -10.41
C TRP A 77 -1.80 -2.84 -11.58
N LEU A 78 -2.12 -3.67 -12.57
CA LEU A 78 -1.27 -3.88 -13.75
C LEU A 78 -1.03 -2.59 -14.53
N SER A 79 -2.04 -1.73 -14.68
CA SER A 79 -1.92 -0.45 -15.38
C SER A 79 -0.94 0.49 -14.67
N ILE A 80 -1.04 0.58 -13.34
CA ILE A 80 -0.17 1.43 -12.51
C ILE A 80 1.26 0.87 -12.49
N THR A 81 1.44 -0.42 -12.28
CA THR A 81 2.76 -1.08 -12.32
C THR A 81 3.45 -0.84 -13.65
N ARG A 82 2.74 -1.00 -14.78
CA ARG A 82 3.30 -0.72 -16.11
C ARG A 82 3.72 0.73 -16.28
N ARG A 83 2.92 1.67 -15.77
CA ARG A 83 3.24 3.10 -15.83
C ARG A 83 4.48 3.42 -14.98
N ALA A 84 4.57 2.87 -13.78
CA ALA A 84 5.70 3.05 -12.89
C ALA A 84 6.99 2.48 -13.50
N ILE A 85 6.95 1.25 -14.03
CA ILE A 85 8.11 0.63 -14.72
C ILE A 85 8.54 1.44 -15.94
N LYS A 86 7.60 1.89 -16.78
CA LYS A 86 7.94 2.73 -17.95
C LYS A 86 8.66 4.02 -17.57
N ARG A 87 8.37 4.58 -16.39
CA ARG A 87 8.95 5.82 -15.92
C ARG A 87 10.29 5.62 -15.22
N GLN A 88 10.42 4.57 -14.40
CA GLN A 88 11.56 4.33 -13.52
C GLN A 88 12.56 3.30 -14.08
N GLY A 89 12.22 2.60 -15.17
CA GLY A 89 13.00 1.51 -15.76
C GLY A 89 12.84 0.19 -15.00
N TYR A 90 12.99 0.22 -13.68
CA TYR A 90 12.73 -0.90 -12.77
C TYR A 90 12.23 -0.38 -11.42
N LEU A 91 11.60 -1.25 -10.62
CA LEU A 91 11.06 -0.89 -9.30
C LEU A 91 11.84 -1.63 -8.22
N ILE A 92 12.58 -0.90 -7.38
CA ILE A 92 13.41 -1.48 -6.30
C ILE A 92 12.54 -2.23 -5.28
N THR A 93 11.37 -1.67 -4.94
CA THR A 93 10.35 -2.29 -4.09
C THR A 93 8.99 -2.21 -4.81
N GLY A 94 8.80 -3.01 -5.86
CA GLY A 94 7.63 -2.87 -6.76
C GLY A 94 6.25 -2.94 -6.09
N GLU A 95 6.17 -3.63 -4.96
CA GLU A 95 5.00 -3.78 -4.12
C GLU A 95 4.71 -2.47 -3.33
N GLN A 96 5.66 -1.96 -2.58
CA GLN A 96 5.57 -0.67 -1.88
C GLN A 96 5.49 0.52 -2.84
N VAL A 97 6.29 0.55 -3.90
CA VAL A 97 6.25 1.59 -4.93
C VAL A 97 4.90 1.58 -5.63
N GLY A 98 4.34 0.43 -5.99
CA GLY A 98 3.01 0.33 -6.58
C GLY A 98 1.94 0.98 -5.69
N SER A 99 1.94 0.67 -4.40
CA SER A 99 1.04 1.25 -3.40
C SER A 99 1.24 2.76 -3.20
N ASN A 100 2.47 3.27 -3.28
CA ASN A 100 2.77 4.70 -3.15
C ASN A 100 2.50 5.51 -4.44
N PHE A 101 2.35 4.85 -5.58
CA PHE A 101 1.93 5.46 -6.85
C PHE A 101 0.41 5.41 -7.05
N LEU A 102 -0.27 4.45 -6.43
CA LEU A 102 -1.70 4.51 -6.15
C LEU A 102 -1.91 5.68 -5.18
N HIS A 103 -2.48 6.79 -5.65
CA HIS A 103 -2.96 7.81 -4.73
C HIS A 103 -4.18 7.21 -4.01
N ILE A 104 -3.96 6.54 -2.88
CA ILE A 104 -5.03 6.01 -2.04
C ILE A 104 -5.60 7.21 -1.27
N ASN A 105 -6.61 7.86 -1.87
CA ASN A 105 -7.39 8.92 -1.23
C ASN A 105 -8.42 8.34 -0.25
#